data_AF-W0P8V7-F1
#
_entry.id   AF-W0P8V7-F1
#
_cell.length_a   1.000
_cell.length_b   1.000
_cell.length_c   1.000
_cell.angle_alpha   90.00
_cell.angle_beta   90.00
_cell.angle_gamma   90.00
#
_symmetry.space_group_name_H-M   'P 1'
#
loop_
_entity.id
_entity.type
_entity.pdbx_description
1 polymer ?
#
loop_
_entity_poly.entity_id
_entity_poly.type
_entity_poly.pdbx_seq_one_letter_code
_entity_poly.pdbx_strand_id
1 'polypeptide(L)'
;MQITIFSLPNGTPREVEITNVNPIDAEFFEHHKVKISMEDIGGMFAVYADIGKVHDGEPDELIELSQGRSCEDTLNALRLQCEEALREMA
;
A
#
# COMPACT_ATOMS: atom_id res chain seq x y z
N MET A 1 12.01 2.28 -0.40
CA MET A 1 11.14 1.08 -0.28
C MET A 1 10.72 0.64 -1.67
N GLN A 2 10.80 -0.65 -2.01
CA GLN A 2 10.37 -1.15 -3.32
C GLN A 2 8.89 -1.54 -3.31
N ILE A 3 8.15 -1.14 -4.34
CA ILE A 3 6.74 -1.48 -4.51
C ILE A 3 6.45 -1.84 -5.97
N THR A 4 5.31 -2.50 -6.20
CA THR A 4 4.81 -2.74 -7.56
C THR A 4 3.84 -1.63 -7.96
N ILE A 5 4.09 -0.96 -9.08
CA ILE A 5 3.15 0.01 -9.66
C ILE A 5 2.51 -0.54 -10.94
N PHE A 6 1.21 -0.32 -11.08
CA PHE A 6 0.38 -0.62 -12.23
C PHE A 6 -0.05 0.70 -12.87
N SER A 7 0.39 0.93 -14.12
CA SER A 7 0.10 2.17 -14.84
C SER A 7 -0.85 1.93 -16.01
N LEU A 8 -1.81 2.83 -16.20
CA LEU A 8 -2.64 2.90 -17.41
C LEU A 8 -1.80 3.12 -18.68
N PRO A 9 -2.30 2.73 -19.88
CA PRO A 9 -3.60 2.10 -20.14
C PRO A 9 -3.59 0.56 -20.01
N ASN A 10 -2.42 -0.06 -19.93
CA ASN A 10 -2.29 -1.52 -20.08
C ASN A 10 -2.06 -2.27 -18.76
N GLY A 11 -2.01 -1.56 -17.62
CA GLY A 11 -1.81 -2.17 -16.30
C GLY A 11 -0.50 -2.94 -16.18
N THR A 12 0.54 -2.56 -16.95
CA THR A 12 1.82 -3.29 -16.92
C THR A 12 2.52 -3.08 -15.58
N PRO A 13 2.81 -4.15 -14.81
CA PRO A 13 3.47 -4.03 -13.52
C PRO A 13 4.92 -3.59 -13.72
N ARG A 14 5.39 -2.72 -12.81
CA ARG A 14 6.79 -2.31 -12.74
C ARG A 14 7.19 -2.26 -11.28
N GLU A 15 8.35 -2.80 -10.94
CA GLU A 15 8.96 -2.54 -9.65
C GLU A 15 9.54 -1.13 -9.68
N VAL A 16 9.17 -0.32 -8.68
CA VAL A 16 9.69 1.03 -8.51
C VAL A 16 10.13 1.22 -7.08
N GLU A 17 11.21 1.98 -6.91
CA GLU A 17 11.58 2.50 -5.61
C GLU A 17 10.81 3.79 -5.36
N ILE A 18 9.99 3.82 -4.32
CA ILE A 18 9.34 5.05 -3.89
C ILE A 18 10.21 5.81 -2.90
N THR A 19 10.19 7.13 -3.07
CA THR A 19 10.89 8.13 -2.26
C THR A 19 9.86 8.97 -1.49
N ASN A 20 10.30 9.74 -0.49
CA ASN A 20 9.42 10.49 0.41
C ASN A 20 8.42 9.57 1.11
N VAL A 21 8.96 8.56 1.79
CA VAL A 21 8.23 7.68 2.70
C VAL A 21 8.75 7.98 4.10
N ASN A 22 7.87 8.17 5.08
CA ASN A 22 8.33 8.33 6.45
C ASN A 22 9.09 7.07 6.88
N PRO A 23 10.25 7.19 7.55
CA PRO A 23 11.04 6.03 7.97
C PRO A 23 10.24 5.04 8.82
N ILE A 24 9.36 5.54 9.70
CA ILE A 24 8.50 4.72 10.57
C ILE A 24 7.50 3.90 9.74
N ASP A 25 6.95 4.49 8.67
CA ASP A 25 6.02 3.78 7.79
C ASP A 25 6.75 2.66 7.03
N ALA A 26 7.93 2.96 6.48
CA ALA A 26 8.77 1.97 5.80
C ALA A 26 9.18 0.81 6.72
N GLU A 27 9.68 1.11 7.92
CA GLU A 27 10.04 0.10 8.91
C GLU A 27 8.85 -0.77 9.31
N PHE A 28 7.65 -0.18 9.46
CA PHE A 28 6.44 -0.94 9.76
C PHE A 28 6.11 -1.94 8.66
N PHE A 29 6.11 -1.51 7.39
CA PHE A 29 5.77 -2.37 6.27
C PHE A 29 6.80 -3.50 6.09
N GLU A 30 8.09 -3.20 6.26
CA GLU A 30 9.16 -4.19 6.20
C GLU A 30 9.07 -5.21 7.36
N HIS A 31 8.85 -4.73 8.59
CA HIS A 31 8.76 -5.58 9.77
C HIS A 31 7.60 -6.58 9.69
N HIS A 32 6.42 -6.10 9.27
CA HIS A 32 5.21 -6.92 9.16
C HIS A 32 5.09 -7.63 7.81
N LYS A 33 6.09 -7.47 6.91
CA LYS A 33 6.10 -8.05 5.56
C LYS A 33 4.86 -7.68 4.74
N VAL A 34 4.36 -6.46 4.93
CA VAL A 34 3.23 -5.93 4.16
C VAL A 34 3.69 -5.69 2.73
N LYS A 35 2.98 -6.26 1.76
CA LYS A 35 3.28 -5.98 0.34
C LYS A 35 2.46 -4.79 -0.09
N ILE A 36 3.15 -3.79 -0.61
CA ILE A 36 2.52 -2.57 -1.12
C ILE A 36 2.49 -2.61 -2.65
N SER A 37 1.33 -2.30 -3.21
CA SER A 37 1.20 -2.02 -4.64
C SER A 37 0.42 -0.73 -4.90
N MET A 38 0.60 -0.14 -6.07
CA MET A 38 -0.05 1.11 -6.45
C MET A 38 -0.65 1.02 -7.85
N GLU A 39 -1.83 1.60 -8.05
CA GLU A 39 -2.47 1.72 -9.36
C GLU A 39 -2.78 3.20 -9.67
N ASP A 40 -2.38 3.67 -10.84
CA ASP A 40 -2.84 4.97 -11.36
C ASP A 40 -4.27 4.84 -11.88
N ILE A 41 -5.20 5.52 -11.23
CA ILE A 41 -6.64 5.47 -11.56
C ILE A 41 -7.15 6.77 -12.19
N GLY A 42 -6.25 7.55 -12.79
CA GLY A 42 -6.62 8.76 -13.54
C GLY A 42 -6.62 10.02 -12.69
N GLY A 43 -5.43 10.47 -12.30
CA GLY A 43 -5.22 11.72 -11.54
C GLY A 43 -5.02 11.52 -10.04
N MET A 44 -5.08 10.27 -9.57
CA MET A 44 -4.68 9.86 -8.23
C MET A 44 -4.20 8.41 -8.26
N PHE A 45 -3.63 7.95 -7.15
CA PHE A 45 -3.21 6.57 -6.98
C PHE A 45 -4.14 5.85 -5.99
N ALA A 46 -4.54 4.64 -6.33
CA ALA A 46 -4.98 3.66 -5.34
C ALA A 46 -3.74 2.92 -4.81
N VAL A 47 -3.58 2.84 -3.49
CA VAL A 47 -2.46 2.16 -2.85
C VAL A 47 -3.01 0.99 -2.04
N TYR A 48 -2.53 -0.21 -2.34
CA TYR A 48 -2.99 -1.46 -1.75
C TYR A 48 -1.94 -2.00 -0.78
N ALA A 49 -2.40 -2.62 0.31
CA ALA A 49 -1.58 -3.31 1.28
C ALA A 49 -2.10 -4.74 1.53
N ASP A 50 -1.30 -5.73 1.14
CA ASP A 50 -1.50 -7.13 1.52
C ASP A 50 -0.77 -7.39 2.85
N ILE A 51 -1.55 -7.52 3.92
CA ILE A 51 -1.07 -7.85 5.28
C ILE A 51 -1.05 -9.36 5.56
N GLY A 52 -1.29 -10.20 4.56
CA GLY A 52 -1.36 -11.66 4.69
C GLY A 52 -2.71 -12.19 5.18
N LYS A 53 -3.73 -11.34 5.26
CA LYS A 53 -5.11 -11.75 5.57
C LYS A 53 -5.77 -12.31 4.32
N VAL A 54 -6.48 -13.43 4.46
CA VAL A 54 -7.18 -14.11 3.36
C VAL A 54 -8.66 -14.25 3.70
N HIS A 55 -9.53 -13.87 2.77
CA HIS A 55 -10.98 -14.04 2.87
C HIS A 55 -11.48 -14.80 1.65
N ASP A 56 -12.19 -15.92 1.86
CA ASP A 56 -12.69 -16.80 0.79
C ASP A 56 -11.64 -17.25 -0.25
N GLY A 57 -10.38 -17.38 0.18
CA GLY A 57 -9.26 -17.83 -0.66
C GLY A 57 -8.55 -16.72 -1.42
N GLU A 58 -9.02 -15.48 -1.32
CA GLU A 58 -8.40 -14.29 -1.93
C GLU A 58 -7.75 -13.39 -0.86
N PRO A 59 -6.66 -12.67 -1.18
CA PRO A 59 -6.09 -11.68 -0.28
C PRO A 59 -7.10 -10.58 0.08
N ASP A 60 -7.28 -10.32 1.38
CA ASP A 60 -8.07 -9.22 1.90
C ASP A 60 -7.18 -7.98 2.04
N GLU A 61 -7.00 -7.26 0.92
CA GLU A 61 -6.12 -6.10 0.83
C GLU A 61 -6.79 -4.83 1.39
N LEU A 62 -6.01 -4.03 2.11
CA LEU A 62 -6.41 -2.69 2.52
C LEU A 62 -6.12 -1.71 1.38
N ILE A 63 -6.97 -0.71 1.18
CA ILE A 63 -6.83 0.29 0.11
C ILE A 63 -6.87 1.71 0.66
N GLU A 64 -5.92 2.53 0.22
CA GLU A 64 -5.90 3.97 0.48
C GLU A 64 -5.78 4.75 -0.83
N LEU A 65 -6.66 5.74 -1.02
CA LEU A 65 -6.63 6.60 -2.21
C LEU A 65 -5.81 7.86 -1.93
N SER A 66 -4.82 8.19 -2.76
CA SER A 66 -3.96 9.35 -2.50
C SER A 66 -4.74 10.66 -2.45
N GLN A 67 -5.75 10.84 -3.30
CA GLN A 67 -6.63 12.04 -3.32
C GLN A 67 -5.84 13.37 -3.37
N GLY A 68 -4.69 13.38 -4.03
CA GLY A 68 -3.81 14.56 -4.12
C GLY A 68 -2.92 14.81 -2.90
N ARG A 69 -2.97 13.94 -1.88
CA ARG A 69 -2.02 13.96 -0.75
C ARG A 69 -0.61 13.56 -1.18
N SER A 70 0.35 13.89 -0.31
CA SER A 70 1.73 13.45 -0.46
C SER A 70 1.85 11.92 -0.31
N CYS A 71 2.97 11.37 -0.77
CA CYS A 71 3.29 9.95 -0.56
C CYS A 71 3.37 9.62 0.94
N GLU A 72 4.01 10.50 1.73
CA GLU A 72 4.13 10.38 3.18
C GLU A 72 2.75 10.29 3.86
N ASP A 73 1.83 11.21 3.55
CA ASP A 73 0.50 11.23 4.16
C ASP A 73 -0.35 10.02 3.73
N THR A 74 -0.25 9.60 2.47
CA THR A 74 -1.00 8.47 1.93
C THR A 74 -0.53 7.17 2.60
N LEU A 75 0.78 6.95 2.68
CA LEU A 75 1.35 5.76 3.30
C LEU A 75 1.17 5.74 4.82
N ASN A 76 1.19 6.90 5.47
CA ASN A 76 0.90 6.98 6.89
C ASN A 76 -0.55 6.56 7.20
N ALA A 77 -1.51 7.05 6.42
CA ALA A 77 -2.91 6.64 6.56
C ALA A 77 -3.09 5.14 6.30
N LEU A 78 -2.43 4.60 5.28
CA LEU A 78 -2.45 3.16 4.99
C LEU A 78 -1.81 2.34 6.12
N ARG A 79 -0.69 2.79 6.72
CA ARG A 79 -0.09 2.14 7.89
C ARG A 79 -1.08 2.06 9.04
N LEU A 80 -1.77 3.16 9.37
CA LEU A 80 -2.72 3.18 10.48
C LEU A 80 -3.88 2.18 10.26
N GLN A 81 -4.34 2.02 9.02
CA GLN A 81 -5.31 0.98 8.67
C GLN A 81 -4.74 -0.42 8.86
N CYS A 82 -3.48 -0.66 8.44
CA CYS A 82 -2.80 -1.94 8.64
C CYS A 82 -2.63 -2.27 10.13
N GLU A 83 -2.26 -1.30 10.96
CA GLU A 83 -2.12 -1.49 12.41
C GLU A 83 -3.44 -1.93 13.05
N GLU A 84 -4.55 -1.31 12.67
CA GLU A 84 -5.86 -1.67 13.21
C GLU A 84 -6.29 -3.06 12.74
N ALA A 85 -6.14 -3.37 11.46
CA ALA A 85 -6.45 -4.69 10.91
C ALA A 85 -5.61 -5.81 11.58
N LEU A 86 -4.32 -5.55 11.83
CA LEU A 86 -3.45 -6.50 12.54
C LEU A 86 -3.85 -6.69 14.01
N ARG A 87 -4.39 -5.66 14.68
CA ARG A 87 -4.93 -5.80 16.05
C ARG A 87 -6.19 -6.66 16.08
N GLU A 88 -7.06 -6.54 15.08
CA GLU A 88 -8.27 -7.37 14.97
C GLU A 88 -7.94 -8.85 14.67
N MET A 89 -6.75 -9.14 14.15
CA MET A 89 -6.26 -10.49 13.85
C MET A 89 -5.55 -11.18 15.03
N ALA A 90 -5.21 -10.44 16.09
CA ALA A 90 -4.46 -10.94 17.26
C ALA A 90 -5.37 -11.52 18.35
#